data_AF-A0A931SDH9-F1
#
_entry.id   AF-A0A931SDH9-F1
#
_cell.length_a   1.000
_cell.length_b   1.000
_cell.length_c   1.000
_cell.angle_alpha   90.00
_cell.angle_beta   90.00
_cell.angle_gamma   90.00
#
_symmetry.space_group_name_H-M   'P 1'
#
loop_
_entity.id
_entity.type
_entity.pdbx_description
1 polymer ?
#
loop_
_entity_poly.entity_id
_entity_poly.type
_entity_poly.pdbx_seq_one_letter_code
_entity_poly.pdbx_strand_id
1 'polypeptide(L)'
;MADGRVRAARVAGRILLALLAAGPGGCAPADRDQLAREVVAADPAFASVLDKHRELANRMETYRQELALKRKTVEDTIALLRKDLAAAAASVRSKTLEAKNRLQPERERLALSLSLAAEELRAKRAQRASLGRSIAQLGKSLGQQDVVLTPQERSRQQAQLDEMARDAARLDQELAAMREHVRLLKLKLLLIKL
;
A
#
# COMPACT_ATOMS: atom_id res chain seq x y z
N MET A 1 7.28 -42.76 -20.55
CA MET A 1 7.78 -43.46 -19.36
C MET A 1 6.56 -43.84 -18.54
N ALA A 2 6.00 -45.01 -18.84
CA ALA A 2 6.25 -46.29 -18.15
C ALA A 2 5.54 -46.28 -16.77
N ASP A 3 4.29 -46.75 -16.72
CA ASP A 3 3.88 -48.15 -16.46
C ASP A 3 4.15 -48.62 -15.03
N GLY A 4 3.10 -49.10 -14.39
CA GLY A 4 3.16 -49.65 -13.02
C GLY A 4 1.85 -50.24 -12.53
N ARG A 5 1.21 -51.06 -13.38
CA ARG A 5 0.11 -51.95 -13.00
C ARG A 5 0.59 -52.96 -11.96
N VAL A 6 -0.20 -53.23 -10.93
CA VAL A 6 -0.28 -54.58 -10.36
C VAL A 6 -1.75 -54.96 -10.22
N ARG A 7 -2.13 -55.97 -10.99
CA ARG A 7 -3.37 -56.74 -10.90
C ARG A 7 -3.06 -58.09 -10.26
N ALA A 8 -4.14 -58.72 -9.77
CA ALA A 8 -4.32 -60.13 -9.41
C ALA A 8 -3.92 -60.48 -7.95
N ALA A 9 -4.70 -61.26 -7.20
CA ALA A 9 -5.45 -62.43 -7.63
C ALA A 9 -6.80 -62.62 -6.91
N ARG A 10 -7.73 -63.26 -7.64
CA ARG A 10 -8.98 -63.85 -7.17
C ARG A 10 -8.71 -65.26 -6.64
N VAL A 11 -9.36 -65.66 -5.55
CA VAL A 11 -9.81 -67.04 -5.27
C VAL A 11 -11.08 -66.87 -4.41
N ALA A 12 -12.30 -66.95 -4.95
CA ALA A 12 -13.06 -68.15 -5.24
C ALA A 12 -13.30 -69.04 -3.98
N GLY A 13 -14.39 -68.75 -3.27
CA GLY A 13 -14.95 -69.61 -2.22
C GLY A 13 -16.46 -69.47 -2.20
N ARG A 14 -17.13 -70.16 -3.12
CA ARG A 14 -18.59 -70.37 -3.08
C ARG A 14 -18.87 -71.50 -2.09
N ILE A 15 -19.63 -71.23 -1.02
CA ILE A 15 -20.53 -72.23 -0.44
C ILE A 15 -21.90 -71.57 -0.22
N LEU A 16 -22.90 -72.22 -0.80
CA LEU A 16 -24.34 -72.00 -0.69
C LEU A 16 -24.82 -72.13 0.76
N LEU A 17 -25.72 -71.22 1.17
CA LEU A 17 -26.99 -71.52 1.84
C LEU A 17 -27.82 -70.21 1.77
N ALA A 18 -28.61 -69.96 0.72
CA ALA A 18 -29.98 -70.44 0.51
C ALA A 18 -30.96 -70.10 1.67
N LEU A 19 -31.87 -69.18 1.34
CA LEU A 19 -33.22 -68.97 1.88
C LEU A 19 -33.39 -68.38 3.29
N LEU A 20 -33.66 -67.06 3.33
CA LEU A 20 -34.96 -66.59 3.83
C LEU A 20 -35.32 -65.23 3.20
N ALA A 21 -36.29 -65.31 2.30
CA ALA A 21 -37.25 -64.30 1.84
C ALA A 21 -36.78 -62.84 1.65
N ALA A 22 -36.55 -62.50 0.38
CA ALA A 22 -36.82 -61.15 -0.12
C ALA A 22 -38.34 -60.93 -0.18
N GLY A 23 -38.84 -59.98 0.60
CA GLY A 23 -40.06 -59.25 0.27
C GLY A 23 -39.66 -57.84 -0.18
N PRO A 24 -40.18 -57.30 -1.29
CA PRO A 24 -40.01 -55.90 -1.65
C PRO A 24 -41.05 -55.08 -0.87
N GLY A 25 -41.00 -55.17 0.46
CA GLY A 25 -41.67 -54.26 1.36
C GLY A 25 -40.63 -53.26 1.78
N GLY A 26 -40.81 -51.98 1.46
CA GLY A 26 -40.03 -50.94 2.10
C GLY A 26 -40.10 -51.17 3.60
N CYS A 27 -38.93 -51.38 4.24
CA CYS A 27 -38.83 -51.36 5.69
C CYS A 27 -39.29 -49.96 6.13
N ALA A 28 -40.59 -49.81 6.35
CA ALA A 28 -41.10 -48.77 7.23
C ALA A 28 -40.26 -48.90 8.51
N PRO A 29 -39.74 -47.80 9.07
CA PRO A 29 -38.98 -47.89 10.30
C PRO A 29 -39.90 -48.55 11.33
N ALA A 30 -39.57 -49.79 11.73
CA ALA A 30 -40.26 -50.46 12.79
C ALA A 30 -40.31 -49.50 13.97
N ASP A 31 -41.49 -49.33 14.54
CA ASP A 31 -41.72 -48.37 15.62
C ASP A 31 -40.69 -48.63 16.71
N ARG A 32 -39.76 -47.69 16.87
CA ARG A 32 -38.58 -47.84 17.73
C ARG A 32 -38.99 -48.16 19.16
N ASP A 33 -40.15 -47.66 19.58
CA ASP A 33 -40.70 -47.92 20.90
C ASP A 33 -41.32 -49.31 21.02
N GLN A 34 -41.79 -49.92 19.94
CA GLN A 34 -42.23 -51.33 19.92
C GLN A 34 -41.03 -52.27 19.98
N LEU A 35 -40.00 -52.04 19.15
CA LEU A 35 -38.76 -52.81 19.19
C LEU A 35 -38.05 -52.71 20.56
N ALA A 36 -38.04 -51.53 21.17
CA ALA A 36 -37.48 -51.34 22.50
C ALA A 36 -38.21 -52.18 23.57
N ARG A 37 -39.55 -52.27 23.48
CA ARG A 37 -40.35 -53.09 24.42
C ARG A 37 -40.12 -54.58 24.22
N GLU A 38 -40.05 -55.04 22.97
CA GLU A 38 -39.77 -56.45 22.64
C GLU A 38 -38.39 -56.88 23.13
N VAL A 39 -37.37 -56.06 22.91
CA VAL A 39 -35.99 -56.36 23.37
C VAL A 39 -35.90 -56.36 24.89
N VAL A 40 -36.55 -55.42 25.58
CA VAL A 40 -36.55 -55.37 27.06
C VAL A 40 -37.37 -56.53 27.67
N ALA A 41 -38.44 -56.96 27.01
CA ALA A 41 -39.21 -58.12 27.43
C ALA A 41 -38.40 -59.42 27.30
N ALA A 42 -37.55 -59.53 26.28
CA ALA A 42 -36.67 -60.68 26.07
C ALA A 42 -35.37 -60.63 26.91
N ASP A 43 -34.81 -59.45 27.14
CA ASP A 43 -33.61 -59.20 27.95
C ASP A 43 -33.79 -57.95 28.83
N PRO A 44 -34.24 -58.11 30.09
CA PRO A 44 -34.45 -57.00 31.00
C PRO A 44 -33.17 -56.20 31.32
N ALA A 45 -31.98 -56.80 31.24
CA ALA A 45 -30.72 -56.11 31.52
C ALA A 45 -30.39 -55.07 30.43
N PHE A 46 -30.91 -55.25 29.21
CA PHE A 46 -30.72 -54.36 28.07
C PHE A 46 -31.42 -52.99 28.24
N ALA A 47 -32.40 -52.88 29.16
CA ALA A 47 -33.05 -51.60 29.47
C ALA A 47 -32.04 -50.50 29.83
N SER A 48 -31.02 -50.85 30.62
CA SER A 48 -29.95 -49.92 31.02
C SER A 48 -29.11 -49.42 29.83
N VAL A 49 -28.97 -50.22 28.77
CA VAL A 49 -28.27 -49.84 27.54
C VAL A 49 -29.12 -48.87 26.71
N LEU A 50 -30.42 -49.12 26.61
CA LEU A 50 -31.35 -48.21 25.93
C LEU A 50 -31.44 -46.85 26.62
N ASP A 51 -31.46 -46.83 27.96
CA ASP A 51 -31.46 -45.59 28.73
C ASP A 51 -30.17 -44.80 28.53
N LYS A 52 -29.00 -45.47 28.62
CA LYS A 52 -27.70 -44.85 28.29
C LYS A 52 -27.66 -44.33 26.85
N HIS A 53 -28.22 -45.08 25.89
CA HIS A 53 -28.27 -44.64 24.51
C HIS A 53 -29.15 -43.38 24.35
N ARG A 54 -30.33 -43.34 24.99
CA ARG A 54 -31.19 -42.15 24.99
C ARG A 54 -30.48 -40.95 25.64
N GLU A 55 -29.82 -41.16 26.77
CA GLU A 55 -29.03 -40.13 27.44
C GLU A 55 -27.92 -39.58 26.54
N LEU A 56 -27.11 -40.45 25.93
CA LEU A 56 -26.05 -40.04 25.01
C LEU A 56 -26.60 -39.34 23.77
N ALA A 57 -27.71 -39.82 23.20
CA ALA A 57 -28.37 -39.16 22.07
C ALA A 57 -28.82 -37.75 22.42
N ASN A 58 -29.40 -37.55 23.61
CA ASN A 58 -29.80 -36.23 24.10
C ASN A 58 -28.58 -35.32 24.29
N ARG A 59 -27.48 -35.82 24.89
CA ARG A 59 -26.23 -35.06 25.04
C ARG A 59 -25.62 -34.66 23.70
N MET A 60 -25.59 -35.58 22.73
CA MET A 60 -25.11 -35.27 21.38
C MET A 60 -25.93 -34.14 20.74
N GLU A 61 -27.26 -34.17 20.91
CA GLU A 61 -28.14 -33.13 20.39
C GLU A 61 -27.86 -31.78 21.05
N THR A 62 -27.68 -31.75 22.37
CA THR A 62 -27.24 -30.54 23.09
C THR A 62 -25.91 -30.01 22.54
N TYR A 63 -24.90 -30.85 22.36
CA TYR A 63 -23.61 -30.42 21.82
C TYR A 63 -23.71 -29.92 20.38
N ARG A 64 -24.58 -30.49 19.55
CA ARG A 64 -24.83 -29.98 18.18
C ARG A 64 -25.44 -28.59 18.22
N GLN A 65 -26.41 -28.36 19.10
CA GLN A 65 -27.03 -27.05 19.28
C GLN A 65 -26.02 -26.03 19.81
N GLU A 66 -25.22 -26.38 20.82
CA GLU A 66 -24.14 -25.53 21.33
C GLU A 66 -23.12 -25.18 20.24
N LEU A 67 -22.71 -26.16 19.43
CA LEU A 67 -21.78 -25.93 18.33
C LEU A 67 -22.38 -24.99 17.28
N ALA A 68 -23.65 -25.18 16.92
CA ALA A 68 -24.35 -24.31 15.96
C ALA A 68 -24.43 -22.86 16.48
N LEU A 69 -24.77 -22.68 17.76
CA LEU A 69 -24.80 -21.36 18.40
C LEU A 69 -23.40 -20.71 18.41
N LYS A 70 -22.37 -21.44 18.84
CA LYS A 70 -20.99 -20.93 18.87
C LYS A 70 -20.50 -20.56 17.47
N ARG A 71 -20.80 -21.38 16.45
CA ARG A 71 -20.47 -21.07 15.05
C ARG A 71 -21.13 -19.77 14.60
N LYS A 72 -22.43 -19.62 14.83
CA LYS A 72 -23.17 -18.41 14.48
C LYS A 72 -22.56 -17.17 15.17
N THR A 73 -22.28 -17.24 16.47
CA THR A 73 -21.64 -16.13 17.20
C THR A 73 -20.29 -15.74 16.62
N VAL A 74 -19.46 -16.73 16.24
CA VAL A 74 -18.16 -16.48 15.59
C VAL A 74 -18.34 -15.84 14.22
N GLU A 75 -19.28 -16.34 13.41
CA GLU A 75 -19.59 -15.79 12.08
C GLU A 75 -20.08 -14.34 12.16
N ASP A 76 -21.00 -14.04 13.09
CA ASP A 76 -21.51 -12.69 13.34
C ASP A 76 -20.37 -11.75 13.79
N THR A 77 -19.49 -12.23 14.66
CA THR A 77 -18.30 -11.48 15.11
C THR A 77 -17.34 -11.19 13.94
N ILE A 78 -17.09 -12.18 13.08
CA ILE A 78 -16.25 -12.00 11.88
C ILE A 78 -16.87 -10.96 10.95
N ALA A 79 -18.18 -11.01 10.74
CA ALA A 79 -18.88 -10.04 9.89
C ALA A 79 -18.77 -8.62 10.45
N LEU A 80 -18.94 -8.45 11.76
CA LEU A 80 -18.77 -7.16 12.43
C LEU A 80 -17.34 -6.63 12.28
N LEU A 81 -16.33 -7.46 12.59
CA LEU A 81 -14.92 -7.07 12.48
C LEU A 81 -14.53 -6.69 11.04
N ARG A 82 -15.07 -7.37 10.03
CA ARG A 82 -14.86 -7.01 8.62
C ARG A 82 -15.46 -5.65 8.29
N LYS A 83 -16.66 -5.36 8.78
CA LYS A 83 -17.31 -4.06 8.61
C LYS A 83 -16.50 -2.94 9.29
N ASP A 84 -16.05 -3.17 10.52
CA ASP A 84 -15.27 -2.21 11.29
C ASP A 84 -13.91 -1.93 10.62
N LEU A 85 -13.24 -2.98 10.13
CA LEU A 85 -12.00 -2.84 9.36
C LEU A 85 -12.22 -2.02 8.09
N ALA A 86 -13.30 -2.28 7.34
CA ALA A 86 -13.63 -1.52 6.14
C ALA A 86 -13.89 -0.04 6.46
N ALA A 87 -14.64 0.24 7.54
CA ALA A 87 -14.91 1.60 7.99
C ALA A 87 -13.65 2.32 8.46
N ALA A 88 -12.78 1.65 9.23
CA ALA A 88 -11.51 2.19 9.67
C ALA A 88 -10.58 2.49 8.47
N ALA A 89 -10.49 1.57 7.51
CA ALA A 89 -9.71 1.78 6.29
C ALA A 89 -10.22 2.96 5.46
N ALA A 90 -11.55 3.10 5.30
CA ALA A 90 -12.16 4.24 4.62
C ALA A 90 -11.86 5.56 5.35
N SER A 91 -11.98 5.57 6.68
CA SER A 91 -11.66 6.72 7.53
C SER A 91 -10.19 7.15 7.38
N VAL A 92 -9.25 6.20 7.47
CA VAL A 92 -7.82 6.48 7.28
C VAL A 92 -7.55 7.01 5.87
N ARG A 93 -8.09 6.39 4.83
CA ARG A 93 -7.95 6.87 3.44
C ARG A 93 -8.48 8.28 3.27
N SER A 94 -9.64 8.59 3.84
CA SER A 94 -10.23 9.93 3.82
C SER A 94 -9.32 10.95 4.50
N LYS A 95 -8.83 10.64 5.71
CA LYS A 95 -7.90 11.52 6.45
C LYS A 95 -6.59 11.73 5.70
N THR A 96 -6.05 10.69 5.07
CA THR A 96 -4.84 10.79 4.23
C THR A 96 -5.10 11.68 3.02
N LEU A 97 -6.24 11.53 2.34
CA LEU A 97 -6.60 12.37 1.20
C LEU A 97 -6.79 13.83 1.62
N GLU A 98 -7.47 14.07 2.73
CA GLU A 98 -7.65 15.40 3.29
C GLU A 98 -6.30 16.06 3.64
N ALA A 99 -5.40 15.33 4.31
CA ALA A 99 -4.06 15.81 4.61
C ALA A 99 -3.26 16.16 3.32
N LYS A 100 -3.35 15.32 2.29
CA LYS A 100 -2.75 15.59 0.98
C LYS A 100 -3.32 16.86 0.35
N ASN A 101 -4.64 17.02 0.37
CA ASN A 101 -5.32 18.18 -0.20
C ASN A 101 -4.96 19.48 0.55
N ARG A 102 -4.76 19.41 1.87
CA ARG A 102 -4.29 20.56 2.68
C ARG A 102 -2.86 20.98 2.34
N LEU A 103 -1.97 20.03 1.99
CA LEU A 103 -0.58 20.30 1.62
C LEU A 103 -0.40 20.67 0.14
N GLN A 104 -1.33 20.28 -0.72
CA GLN A 104 -1.30 20.54 -2.15
C GLN A 104 -1.10 22.02 -2.53
N PRO A 105 -1.83 23.01 -1.97
CA PRO A 105 -1.62 24.41 -2.32
C PRO A 105 -0.22 24.91 -1.97
N GLU A 106 0.36 24.46 -0.84
CA GLU A 106 1.73 24.82 -0.47
C GLU A 106 2.77 24.19 -1.42
N ARG A 107 2.51 22.97 -1.91
CA ARG A 107 3.35 22.34 -2.95
C ARG A 107 3.35 23.14 -4.24
N GLU A 108 2.17 23.57 -4.69
CA GLU A 108 2.00 24.37 -5.90
C GLU A 108 2.64 25.75 -5.76
N ARG A 109 2.40 26.42 -4.64
CA ARG A 109 3.02 27.70 -4.30
C ARG A 109 4.55 27.61 -4.32
N LEU A 110 5.14 26.63 -3.63
CA LEU A 110 6.58 26.45 -3.59
C LEU A 110 7.16 26.08 -4.96
N ALA A 111 6.46 25.27 -5.74
CA ALA A 111 6.89 24.92 -7.09
C ALA A 111 6.93 26.16 -8.01
N LEU A 112 5.90 27.01 -7.94
CA LEU A 112 5.86 28.28 -8.66
C LEU A 112 7.00 29.21 -8.21
N SER A 113 7.18 29.41 -6.91
CA SER A 113 8.27 30.25 -6.38
C SER A 113 9.64 29.73 -6.81
N LEU A 114 9.84 28.41 -6.84
CA LEU A 114 11.08 27.79 -7.32
C LEU A 114 11.31 28.06 -8.80
N SER A 115 10.27 27.98 -9.64
CA SER A 115 10.36 28.29 -11.06
C SER A 115 10.79 29.74 -11.29
N LEU A 116 10.10 30.68 -10.65
CA LEU A 116 10.38 32.11 -10.77
C LEU A 116 11.80 32.44 -10.29
N ALA A 117 12.22 31.92 -9.12
CA ALA A 117 13.56 32.14 -8.60
C ALA A 117 14.65 31.53 -9.51
N ALA A 118 14.38 30.40 -10.16
CA ALA A 118 15.31 29.79 -11.09
C ALA A 118 15.44 30.59 -12.41
N GLU A 119 14.33 31.14 -12.90
CA GLU A 119 14.32 32.05 -14.05
C GLU A 119 15.08 33.35 -13.75
N GLU A 120 14.83 33.96 -12.60
CA GLU A 120 15.52 35.16 -12.16
C GLU A 120 17.03 34.93 -12.00
N LEU A 121 17.42 33.81 -11.37
CA LEU A 121 18.81 33.39 -11.28
C LEU A 121 19.46 33.23 -12.67
N ARG A 122 18.73 32.66 -13.64
CA ARG A 122 19.21 32.50 -15.02
C ARG A 122 19.38 33.86 -15.71
N ALA A 123 18.42 34.77 -15.56
CA ALA A 123 18.49 36.12 -16.11
C ALA A 123 19.68 36.91 -15.54
N LYS A 124 19.87 36.90 -14.22
CA LYS A 124 21.01 37.55 -13.55
C LYS A 124 22.35 36.95 -13.96
N ARG A 125 22.43 35.63 -14.15
CA ARG A 125 23.63 34.97 -14.69
C ARG A 125 23.97 35.46 -16.10
N ALA A 126 22.96 35.61 -16.96
CA ALA A 126 23.13 36.14 -18.30
C ALA A 126 23.60 37.61 -18.27
N GLN A 127 23.00 38.44 -17.40
CA GLN A 127 23.43 39.83 -17.20
C GLN A 127 24.89 39.91 -16.75
N ARG A 128 25.29 39.12 -15.75
CA ARG A 128 26.67 39.05 -15.25
C ARG A 128 27.66 38.61 -16.34
N ALA A 129 27.29 37.62 -17.15
CA ALA A 129 28.10 37.16 -18.27
C ALA A 129 28.25 38.24 -19.35
N SER A 130 27.17 38.97 -19.65
CA SER A 130 27.21 40.11 -20.59
C SER A 130 28.13 41.22 -20.09
N LEU A 131 28.00 41.59 -18.81
CA LEU A 131 28.86 42.60 -18.19
C LEU A 131 30.34 42.16 -18.21
N GLY A 132 30.62 40.89 -17.94
CA GLY A 132 31.97 40.32 -18.05
C GLY A 132 32.58 40.43 -19.44
N ARG A 133 31.77 40.22 -20.51
CA ARG A 133 32.23 40.43 -21.89
C ARG A 133 32.54 41.89 -22.18
N SER A 134 31.69 42.81 -21.73
CA SER A 134 31.90 44.24 -21.90
C SER A 134 33.16 44.73 -21.16
N ILE A 135 33.39 44.25 -19.92
CA ILE A 135 34.64 44.52 -19.17
C ILE A 135 35.85 44.01 -19.96
N ALA A 136 35.80 42.76 -20.46
CA ALA A 136 36.90 42.20 -21.22
C ALA A 136 37.17 42.95 -22.53
N GLN A 137 36.13 43.44 -23.20
CA GLN A 137 36.25 44.24 -24.43
C GLN A 137 36.87 45.61 -24.15
N LEU A 138 36.40 46.32 -23.13
CA LEU A 138 36.94 47.64 -22.77
C LEU A 138 38.37 47.54 -22.19
N GLY A 139 38.65 46.49 -21.42
CA GLY A 139 40.01 46.19 -20.94
C GLY A 139 40.98 45.89 -22.09
N LYS A 140 40.54 45.18 -23.12
CA LYS A 140 41.34 44.96 -24.33
C LYS A 140 41.61 46.25 -25.09
N SER A 141 40.61 47.14 -25.26
CA SER A 141 40.83 48.41 -25.95
C SER A 141 41.81 49.33 -25.21
N LEU A 142 41.85 49.27 -23.87
CA LEU A 142 42.83 50.00 -23.07
C LEU A 142 44.26 49.45 -23.17
N GLY A 143 44.40 48.14 -23.36
CA GLY A 143 45.70 47.46 -23.48
C GLY A 143 46.30 47.45 -24.89
N GLN A 144 45.55 47.85 -25.93
CA GLN A 144 46.05 47.92 -27.30
C GLN A 144 47.01 49.11 -27.45
N GLN A 145 48.28 48.82 -27.77
CA GLN A 145 49.34 49.83 -27.93
C GLN A 145 49.13 50.74 -29.15
N ASP A 146 48.32 50.32 -30.13
CA ASP A 146 48.06 51.07 -31.37
C ASP A 146 47.03 52.20 -31.22
N VAL A 147 46.33 52.29 -30.09
CA VAL A 147 45.34 53.34 -29.83
C VAL A 147 46.00 54.46 -29.03
N VAL A 148 46.33 55.57 -29.70
CA VAL A 148 46.83 56.80 -29.04
C VAL A 148 45.67 57.49 -28.33
N LEU A 149 45.36 57.03 -27.12
CA LEU A 149 44.41 57.68 -26.22
C LEU A 149 45.08 58.85 -25.51
N THR A 150 44.38 59.97 -25.39
CA THR A 150 44.82 61.04 -24.50
C THR A 150 44.78 60.58 -23.04
N PRO A 151 45.59 61.17 -22.13
CA PRO A 151 45.55 60.84 -20.71
C PRO A 151 44.15 60.97 -20.08
N GLN A 152 43.36 61.94 -20.53
CA GLN A 152 41.98 62.14 -20.08
C GLN A 152 41.05 61.02 -20.55
N GLU A 153 41.15 60.57 -21.80
CA GLU A 153 40.32 59.46 -22.31
C GLU A 153 40.66 58.14 -21.62
N ARG A 154 41.95 57.88 -21.38
CA ARG A 154 42.39 56.71 -20.61
C ARG A 154 41.82 56.73 -19.20
N SER A 155 41.85 57.87 -18.52
CA SER A 155 41.26 58.03 -17.18
C SER A 155 39.75 57.78 -17.18
N ARG A 156 39.02 58.29 -18.18
CA ARG A 156 37.57 58.05 -18.32
C ARG A 156 37.24 56.58 -18.53
N GLN A 157 37.95 55.91 -19.44
CA GLN A 157 37.74 54.48 -19.72
C GLN A 157 38.13 53.61 -18.51
N GLN A 158 39.19 53.97 -17.78
CA GLN A 158 39.56 53.28 -16.54
C GLN A 158 38.47 53.44 -15.48
N ALA A 159 37.93 54.65 -15.28
CA ALA A 159 36.83 54.87 -14.35
C ALA A 159 35.59 54.05 -14.72
N GLN A 160 35.27 53.93 -16.02
CA GLN A 160 34.18 53.09 -16.51
C GLN A 160 34.42 51.60 -16.24
N LEU A 161 35.65 51.11 -16.43
CA LEU A 161 36.02 49.73 -16.04
C LEU A 161 35.83 49.49 -14.55
N ASP A 162 36.28 50.42 -13.71
CA ASP A 162 36.18 50.31 -12.27
C ASP A 162 34.71 50.29 -11.82
N GLU A 163 33.85 51.09 -12.45
CA GLU A 163 32.40 51.09 -12.21
C GLU A 163 31.78 49.74 -12.60
N MET A 164 32.07 49.25 -13.81
CA MET A 164 31.57 47.96 -14.29
C MET A 164 32.07 46.80 -13.42
N ALA A 165 33.30 46.88 -12.89
CA ALA A 165 33.85 45.89 -11.97
C ALA A 165 33.12 45.89 -10.62
N ARG A 166 32.74 47.05 -10.10
CA ARG A 166 31.90 47.16 -8.88
C ARG A 166 30.52 46.57 -9.11
N ASP A 167 29.91 46.87 -10.26
CA ASP A 167 28.61 46.31 -10.64
C ASP A 167 28.66 44.79 -10.79
N ALA A 168 29.74 44.26 -11.35
CA ALA A 168 29.98 42.83 -11.46
C ALA A 168 30.08 42.18 -10.07
N ALA A 169 30.81 42.78 -9.13
CA ALA A 169 30.93 42.29 -7.76
C ALA A 169 29.58 42.32 -7.02
N ARG A 170 28.77 43.37 -7.20
CA ARG A 170 27.40 43.45 -6.67
C ARG A 170 26.53 42.32 -7.22
N LEU A 171 26.56 42.09 -8.54
CA LEU A 171 25.83 41.00 -9.17
C LEU A 171 26.29 39.62 -8.67
N ASP A 172 27.58 39.43 -8.38
CA ASP A 172 28.09 38.17 -7.84
C ASP A 172 27.53 37.88 -6.43
N GLN A 173 27.37 38.91 -5.59
CA GLN A 173 26.71 38.80 -4.29
C GLN A 173 25.22 38.45 -4.43
N GLU A 174 24.50 39.12 -5.32
CA GLU A 174 23.09 38.83 -5.63
C GLU A 174 22.92 37.38 -6.12
N LEU A 175 23.81 36.93 -7.02
CA LEU A 175 23.81 35.56 -7.54
C LEU A 175 24.06 34.52 -6.45
N ALA A 176 24.93 34.81 -5.48
CA ALA A 176 25.15 33.91 -4.34
C ALA A 176 23.88 33.80 -3.47
N ALA A 177 23.24 34.92 -3.14
CA ALA A 177 21.99 34.95 -2.39
C ALA A 177 20.87 34.20 -3.12
N MET A 178 20.72 34.38 -4.43
CA MET A 178 19.71 33.68 -5.24
C MET A 178 19.95 32.17 -5.30
N ARG A 179 21.21 31.73 -5.42
CA ARG A 179 21.53 30.28 -5.38
C ARG A 179 21.11 29.65 -4.07
N GLU A 180 21.36 30.34 -2.96
CA GLU A 180 20.96 29.87 -1.64
C GLU A 180 19.43 29.86 -1.49
N HIS A 181 18.75 30.90 -1.97
CA HIS A 181 17.29 30.94 -1.99
C HIS A 181 16.67 29.77 -2.78
N VAL A 182 17.18 29.50 -3.99
CA VAL A 182 16.76 28.35 -4.82
C VAL A 182 17.03 27.03 -4.10
N ARG A 183 18.17 26.88 -3.42
CA ARG A 183 18.50 25.69 -2.63
C ARG A 183 17.48 25.48 -1.51
N LEU A 184 17.15 26.53 -0.76
CA LEU A 184 16.17 26.48 0.31
C LEU A 184 14.76 26.12 -0.20
N LEU A 185 14.34 26.68 -1.34
CA LEU A 185 13.05 26.31 -1.95
C LEU A 185 13.00 24.83 -2.36
N LYS A 186 14.09 24.29 -2.93
CA LYS A 186 14.19 22.87 -3.25
C LYS A 186 14.07 21.99 -2.00
N LEU A 187 14.73 22.37 -0.91
CA LEU A 187 14.65 21.65 0.37
C LEU A 187 13.24 21.70 0.96
N LYS A 188 12.60 22.87 1.00
CA LYS A 188 11.21 23.03 1.47
C LYS A 188 10.25 22.15 0.66
N LEU A 189 10.39 22.14 -0.66
CA LEU A 189 9.54 21.33 -1.53
C LEU A 189 9.77 19.82 -1.31
N LEU A 190 11.01 19.40 -1.06
CA LEU A 190 11.33 18.00 -0.76
C LEU A 190 10.71 17.56 0.57
N LEU A 191 10.82 18.38 1.62
CA LEU A 191 10.25 18.08 2.94
C LEU A 191 8.73 17.92 2.91
N ILE A 192 8.02 18.69 2.07
CA ILE A 192 6.56 18.61 1.94
C ILE A 192 6.12 17.42 1.06
N LYS A 193 7.03 16.83 0.27
CA LYS A 193 6.75 15.67 -0.58
C LYS A 193 6.93 14.33 0.14
N LEU A 194 7.79 14.27 1.15
CA LEU A 194 7.95 13.12 2.04
C LEU A 194 6.64 12.85 2.81
#